data_AF-A0A3P1WMT9-F1
#
_entry.id   AF-A0A3P1WMT9-F1
#
_cell.length_a   1.000
_cell.length_b   1.000
_cell.length_c   1.000
_cell.angle_alpha   90.00
_cell.angle_beta   90.00
_cell.angle_gamma   90.00
#
_symmetry.space_group_name_H-M   'P 1'
#
loop_
_entity.id
_entity.type
_entity.pdbx_description
1 polymer ?
#
loop_
_entity_poly.entity_id
_entity_poly.type
_entity_poly.pdbx_seq_one_letter_code
_entity_poly.pdbx_strand_id
1 'polypeptide(L)'
;MWSQDPRDLLGAGGIDLAAFDTSATPGFTGSRTEGESLMRERGRLLAELQERLYAEGRAGGRRAVLCVLQGLDTSGKGGVAKHVLGMVDPQGVQLHSFGVPTEEERAQHYLWRIRRALPSPGKIGVFDRSHYEDVLVVRVEGLVPEEVWCARYAEINAFEEELVAAGTTVVKFALMVGYEEQGLRLMARLDRPDKRWKYSPSDVLTRRKWPDFQAAYADVVRLTHTPHAPWYVVPADKKWYARAAITEILTRTVAELDPQWPEPSYQVSQQRAALAATMSRTALLDSLANPDPSALEESLEVQRQVAVLTGNNPDVSQLRERWRRSLQQAAAQKERLLGRR
;
A
#
# COMPACT_ATOMS: atom_id res chain seq x y z
N MET A 1 -7.84 19.39 -3.27
CA MET A 1 -8.75 18.64 -2.37
C MET A 1 -8.11 18.45 -1.01
N TRP A 2 -6.88 17.94 -0.96
CA TRP A 2 -6.05 18.06 0.23
C TRP A 2 -5.54 19.50 0.38
N SER A 3 -5.64 20.08 1.57
CA SER A 3 -5.09 21.40 1.88
C SER A 3 -3.59 21.34 2.20
N GLN A 4 -3.10 20.17 2.64
CA GLN A 4 -1.70 19.85 2.95
C GLN A 4 -1.46 18.36 2.70
N ASP A 5 -0.21 17.89 2.70
CA ASP A 5 0.08 16.45 2.60
C ASP A 5 -0.53 15.70 3.80
N PRO A 6 -1.38 14.68 3.60
CA PRO A 6 -1.99 13.95 4.71
C PRO A 6 -0.96 13.24 5.59
N ARG A 7 0.28 13.01 5.13
CA ARG A 7 1.34 12.42 5.96
C ARG A 7 1.78 13.34 7.08
N ASP A 8 1.79 14.65 6.84
CA ASP A 8 2.14 15.66 7.84
C ASP A 8 1.00 15.83 8.86
N LEU A 9 -0.24 15.75 8.38
CA LEU A 9 -1.43 15.95 9.22
C LEU A 9 -1.81 14.73 10.07
N LEU A 10 -1.57 13.53 9.54
CA LEU A 10 -1.95 12.27 10.19
C LEU A 10 -0.75 11.55 10.82
N GLY A 11 0.47 12.08 10.64
CA GLY A 11 1.67 11.54 11.26
C GLY A 11 1.58 11.58 12.78
N ALA A 12 1.98 10.50 13.44
CA ALA A 12 1.80 10.34 14.87
C ALA A 12 2.66 11.26 15.77
N GLY A 13 3.67 11.95 15.22
CA GLY A 13 4.67 12.74 15.97
C GLY A 13 4.13 13.86 16.88
N GLY A 14 2.83 14.16 16.83
CA GLY A 14 2.17 15.14 17.72
C GLY A 14 0.71 14.84 18.04
N ILE A 15 0.24 13.59 17.82
CA ILE A 15 -1.17 13.23 18.01
C ILE A 15 -1.41 12.72 19.42
N ASP A 16 -2.28 13.40 20.16
CA ASP A 16 -2.87 12.87 21.39
C ASP A 16 -4.11 12.03 21.06
N LEU A 17 -4.00 10.70 21.22
CA LEU A 17 -5.11 9.79 20.96
C LEU A 17 -6.30 10.00 21.92
N ALA A 18 -6.09 10.54 23.12
CA ALA A 18 -7.18 10.77 24.06
C ALA A 18 -8.11 11.90 23.61
N ALA A 19 -7.56 12.91 22.93
CA ALA A 19 -8.30 14.06 22.38
C ALA A 19 -8.61 13.91 20.88
N PHE A 20 -8.33 12.75 20.28
CA PHE A 20 -8.42 12.55 18.84
C PHE A 20 -9.87 12.44 18.35
N ASP A 21 -10.29 13.37 17.47
CA ASP A 21 -11.60 13.32 16.84
C ASP A 21 -11.63 12.27 15.71
N THR A 22 -12.22 11.11 16.00
CA THR A 22 -12.37 9.99 15.06
C THR A 22 -13.34 10.26 13.91
N SER A 23 -14.12 11.34 14.00
CA SER A 23 -15.09 11.78 13.01
C SER A 23 -14.58 12.90 12.08
N ALA A 24 -13.43 13.50 12.43
CA ALA A 24 -12.81 14.55 11.65
C ALA A 24 -12.37 14.09 10.25
N THR A 25 -12.10 15.06 9.37
CA THR A 25 -11.47 14.84 8.06
C THR A 25 -10.25 15.76 7.87
N PRO A 26 -9.20 15.64 8.72
CA PRO A 26 -8.05 16.55 8.70
C PRO A 26 -7.47 16.72 7.29
N GLY A 27 -7.29 17.98 6.87
CA GLY A 27 -6.70 18.28 5.57
C GLY A 27 -7.59 18.04 4.35
N PHE A 28 -8.76 17.42 4.48
CA PHE A 28 -9.64 17.16 3.34
C PHE A 28 -10.85 18.09 3.36
N THR A 29 -10.90 19.02 2.40
CA THR A 29 -11.97 20.02 2.30
C THR A 29 -13.10 19.61 1.34
N GLY A 30 -12.91 18.51 0.60
CA GLY A 30 -13.88 17.99 -0.35
C GLY A 30 -15.02 17.19 0.29
N SER A 31 -16.07 16.98 -0.49
CA SER A 31 -17.18 16.09 -0.20
C SER A 31 -16.79 14.61 -0.31
N ARG A 32 -17.68 13.73 0.16
CA ARG A 32 -17.54 12.28 -0.03
C ARG A 32 -17.38 11.89 -1.50
N THR A 33 -18.17 12.47 -2.40
CA THR A 33 -18.14 12.17 -3.85
C THR A 33 -16.79 12.54 -4.46
N GLU A 34 -16.24 13.69 -4.04
CA GLU A 34 -14.91 14.13 -4.44
C GLU A 34 -13.82 13.22 -3.89
N GLY A 35 -13.94 12.76 -2.64
CA GLY A 35 -13.05 11.73 -2.06
C GLY A 35 -13.09 10.41 -2.84
N GLU A 36 -14.26 9.94 -3.24
CA GLU A 36 -14.40 8.74 -4.09
C GLU A 36 -13.82 8.96 -5.49
N SER A 37 -13.88 10.19 -6.04
CA SER A 37 -13.25 10.54 -7.31
C SER A 37 -11.72 10.58 -7.21
N LEU A 38 -11.19 11.20 -6.16
CA LEU A 38 -9.76 11.19 -5.86
C LEU A 38 -9.24 9.75 -5.77
N MET A 39 -9.96 8.88 -5.06
CA MET A 39 -9.55 7.48 -4.94
C MET A 39 -9.43 6.78 -6.30
N ARG A 40 -10.36 7.04 -7.24
CA ARG A 40 -10.28 6.46 -8.59
C ARG A 40 -9.07 6.98 -9.36
N GLU A 41 -8.79 8.28 -9.28
CA GLU A 41 -7.63 8.90 -9.91
C GLU A 41 -6.32 8.33 -9.33
N ARG A 42 -6.17 8.36 -8.01
CA ARG A 42 -5.00 7.83 -7.30
C ARG A 42 -4.85 6.32 -7.44
N GLY A 43 -5.95 5.59 -7.57
CA GLY A 43 -5.95 4.15 -7.82
C GLY A 43 -5.31 3.81 -9.16
N ARG A 44 -5.59 4.56 -10.22
CA ARG A 44 -4.95 4.36 -11.54
C ARG A 44 -3.44 4.60 -11.45
N LEU A 45 -3.04 5.70 -10.81
CA LEU A 45 -1.62 6.00 -10.60
C LEU A 45 -0.93 4.93 -9.76
N LEU A 46 -1.55 4.50 -8.66
CA LEU A 46 -1.02 3.46 -7.79
C LEU A 46 -0.89 2.12 -8.54
N ALA A 47 -1.83 1.78 -9.42
CA ALA A 47 -1.76 0.57 -10.25
C ALA A 47 -0.53 0.58 -11.16
N GLU A 48 -0.30 1.66 -11.90
CA GLU A 48 0.89 1.83 -12.75
C GLU A 48 2.18 1.76 -11.92
N LEU A 49 2.25 2.50 -10.82
CA LEU A 49 3.44 2.53 -9.96
C LEU A 49 3.71 1.15 -9.33
N GLN A 50 2.66 0.44 -8.93
CA GLN A 50 2.77 -0.92 -8.44
C GLN A 50 3.27 -1.86 -9.54
N GLU A 51 2.79 -1.73 -10.78
CA GLU A 51 3.23 -2.56 -11.90
C GLU A 51 4.73 -2.37 -12.19
N ARG A 52 5.21 -1.12 -12.15
CA ARG A 52 6.65 -0.82 -12.26
C ARG A 52 7.45 -1.44 -11.11
N LEU A 53 6.95 -1.32 -9.88
CA LEU A 53 7.58 -1.94 -8.70
C LEU A 53 7.66 -3.46 -8.88
N TYR A 54 6.61 -4.08 -9.40
CA TYR A 54 6.57 -5.52 -9.68
C TYR A 54 7.54 -5.92 -10.78
N ALA A 55 7.58 -5.19 -11.89
CA ALA A 55 8.52 -5.43 -12.98
C ALA A 55 9.98 -5.33 -12.49
N GLU A 56 10.29 -4.33 -11.67
CA GLU A 56 11.60 -4.17 -11.05
C GLU A 56 11.95 -5.37 -10.14
N GLY A 57 11.03 -5.81 -9.28
CA GLY A 57 11.24 -7.00 -8.44
C GLY A 57 11.49 -8.26 -9.29
N ARG A 58 10.78 -8.42 -10.41
CA ARG A 58 11.00 -9.52 -11.36
C ARG A 58 12.35 -9.44 -12.06
N ALA A 59 12.92 -8.25 -12.19
CA ALA A 59 14.26 -7.99 -12.73
C ALA A 59 15.37 -8.07 -11.67
N GLY A 60 15.07 -8.53 -10.45
CA GLY A 60 16.06 -8.70 -9.37
C GLY A 60 16.19 -7.48 -8.44
N GLY A 61 15.28 -6.51 -8.55
CA GLY A 61 15.13 -5.46 -7.56
C GLY A 61 14.82 -6.02 -6.17
N ARG A 62 15.24 -5.30 -5.12
CA ARG A 62 15.08 -5.71 -3.71
C ARG A 62 13.95 -4.98 -2.99
N ARG A 63 13.35 -3.97 -3.62
CA ARG A 63 12.41 -3.05 -2.98
C ARG A 63 11.03 -3.68 -2.84
N ALA A 64 10.37 -3.42 -1.73
CA ALA A 64 8.97 -3.79 -1.47
C ALA A 64 8.29 -2.71 -0.62
N VAL A 65 6.97 -2.75 -0.55
CA VAL A 65 6.20 -1.88 0.35
C VAL A 65 5.43 -2.75 1.33
N LEU A 66 5.49 -2.45 2.63
CA LEU A 66 4.70 -3.09 3.67
C LEU A 66 3.72 -2.09 4.28
N CYS A 67 2.43 -2.32 4.05
CA CYS A 67 1.33 -1.58 4.66
C CYS A 67 0.80 -2.35 5.88
N VAL A 68 0.94 -1.79 7.07
CA VAL A 68 0.40 -2.36 8.30
C VAL A 68 -0.92 -1.67 8.64
N LEU A 69 -2.01 -2.42 8.68
CA LEU A 69 -3.32 -1.93 9.08
C LEU A 69 -3.64 -2.41 10.49
N GLN A 70 -3.77 -1.45 11.41
CA GLN A 70 -4.16 -1.70 12.79
C GLN A 70 -5.39 -0.89 13.18
N GLY A 71 -6.10 -1.35 14.21
CA GLY A 71 -7.32 -0.74 14.73
C GLY A 71 -8.27 -1.79 15.29
N LEU A 72 -9.14 -1.41 16.22
CA LEU A 72 -10.11 -2.33 16.83
C LEU A 72 -11.06 -2.94 15.79
N ASP A 73 -11.73 -4.03 16.16
CA ASP A 73 -12.73 -4.61 15.29
C ASP A 73 -13.83 -3.60 14.95
N THR A 74 -14.27 -3.66 13.69
CA THR A 74 -15.10 -2.67 13.00
C THR A 74 -14.41 -1.38 12.53
N SER A 75 -13.12 -1.14 12.84
CA SER A 75 -12.41 0.09 12.42
C SER A 75 -12.36 0.29 10.90
N GLY A 76 -12.38 -0.80 10.12
CA GLY A 76 -12.46 -0.73 8.66
C GLY A 76 -11.29 -1.34 7.91
N LYS A 77 -10.34 -2.01 8.59
CA LYS A 77 -9.15 -2.67 8.00
C LYS A 77 -9.47 -3.49 6.73
N GLY A 78 -10.35 -4.48 6.83
CA GLY A 78 -10.76 -5.28 5.66
C GLY A 78 -11.47 -4.48 4.55
N GLY A 79 -12.06 -3.32 4.87
CA GLY A 79 -12.60 -2.40 3.87
C GLY A 79 -11.50 -1.65 3.14
N VAL A 80 -10.44 -1.22 3.83
CA VAL A 80 -9.25 -0.62 3.23
C VAL A 80 -8.55 -1.64 2.34
N ALA A 81 -8.30 -2.86 2.84
CA ALA A 81 -7.70 -3.92 2.05
C ALA A 81 -8.50 -4.19 0.75
N LYS A 82 -9.84 -4.28 0.85
CA LYS A 82 -10.70 -4.49 -0.33
C LYS A 82 -10.67 -3.32 -1.32
N HIS A 83 -10.78 -2.08 -0.84
CA HIS A 83 -11.04 -0.92 -1.71
C HIS A 83 -9.78 -0.20 -2.18
N VAL A 84 -8.71 -0.20 -1.39
CA VAL A 84 -7.46 0.46 -1.76
C VAL A 84 -6.60 -0.51 -2.56
N LEU A 85 -6.43 -1.74 -2.08
CA LEU A 85 -5.60 -2.74 -2.78
C LEU A 85 -6.34 -3.41 -3.93
N GLY A 86 -7.67 -3.40 -3.93
CA GLY A 86 -8.46 -3.84 -5.08
C GLY A 86 -8.31 -2.94 -6.31
N MET A 87 -7.54 -1.85 -6.22
CA MET A 87 -7.25 -0.95 -7.34
C MET A 87 -5.99 -1.34 -8.12
N VAL A 88 -5.16 -2.25 -7.59
CA VAL A 88 -3.90 -2.69 -8.22
C VAL A 88 -3.97 -4.15 -8.68
N ASP A 89 -2.97 -4.62 -9.43
CA ASP A 89 -2.94 -6.01 -9.88
C ASP A 89 -2.76 -6.95 -8.68
N PRO A 90 -3.63 -7.97 -8.50
CA PRO A 90 -3.55 -8.90 -7.38
C PRO A 90 -2.22 -9.68 -7.32
N GLN A 91 -1.52 -9.89 -8.42
CA GLN A 91 -0.20 -10.55 -8.44
C GLN A 91 0.89 -9.71 -7.75
N GLY A 92 0.71 -8.39 -7.76
CA GLY A 92 1.56 -7.41 -7.10
C GLY A 92 1.29 -7.22 -5.62
N VAL A 93 0.24 -7.86 -5.08
CA VAL A 93 -0.20 -7.70 -3.69
C VAL A 93 0.00 -8.98 -2.90
N GLN A 94 0.47 -8.85 -1.66
CA GLN A 94 0.54 -9.95 -0.70
C GLN A 94 -0.21 -9.58 0.58
N LEU A 95 -1.48 -9.95 0.64
CA LEU A 95 -2.32 -9.75 1.83
C LEU A 95 -2.12 -10.91 2.81
N HIS A 96 -1.83 -10.59 4.07
CA HIS A 96 -1.85 -11.53 5.17
C HIS A 96 -2.71 -10.98 6.32
N SER A 97 -3.61 -11.81 6.83
CA SER A 97 -4.49 -11.46 7.95
C SER A 97 -4.10 -12.26 9.18
N PHE A 98 -3.66 -11.58 10.23
CA PHE A 98 -3.21 -12.23 11.45
C PHE A 98 -4.39 -12.44 12.41
N GLY A 99 -4.59 -13.69 12.82
CA GLY A 99 -5.54 -14.10 13.86
C GLY A 99 -4.85 -14.51 15.15
N VAL A 100 -5.60 -15.15 16.05
CA VAL A 100 -5.05 -15.78 17.26
C VAL A 100 -3.93 -16.75 16.85
N PRO A 101 -2.73 -16.69 17.46
CA PRO A 101 -1.64 -17.60 17.11
C PRO A 101 -2.02 -19.07 17.23
N THR A 102 -1.53 -19.92 16.33
CA THR A 102 -1.67 -21.38 16.47
C THR A 102 -0.74 -21.92 17.56
N GLU A 103 -0.86 -23.20 17.91
CA GLU A 103 0.08 -23.83 18.84
C GLU A 103 1.52 -23.83 18.31
N GLU A 104 1.71 -24.13 17.02
CA GLU A 104 3.02 -24.05 16.35
C GLU A 104 3.60 -22.63 16.42
N GLU A 105 2.79 -21.62 16.12
CA GLU A 105 3.23 -20.22 16.18
C GLU A 105 3.57 -19.79 17.61
N ARG A 106 2.82 -20.26 18.63
CA ARG A 106 3.11 -20.00 20.05
C ARG A 106 4.39 -20.67 20.55
N ALA A 107 4.82 -21.76 19.91
CA ALA A 107 6.07 -22.44 20.22
C ALA A 107 7.31 -21.70 19.66
N GLN A 108 7.12 -20.65 18.86
CA GLN A 108 8.17 -19.84 18.27
C GLN A 108 8.18 -18.42 18.86
N HIS A 109 9.22 -17.65 18.54
CA HIS A 109 9.21 -16.21 18.79
C HIS A 109 8.05 -15.53 18.03
N TYR A 110 7.37 -14.55 18.61
CA TYR A 110 6.16 -13.97 18.01
C TYR A 110 6.39 -13.36 16.61
N LEU A 111 7.60 -12.80 16.36
CA LEU A 111 7.99 -12.29 15.04
C LEU A 111 8.20 -13.38 13.98
N TRP A 112 8.30 -14.66 14.35
CA TRP A 112 8.56 -15.75 13.39
C TRP A 112 7.47 -15.83 12.32
N ARG A 113 6.19 -15.84 12.72
CA ARG A 113 5.08 -15.89 11.75
C ARG A 113 4.98 -14.61 10.92
N ILE A 114 5.39 -13.48 11.50
CA ILE A 114 5.40 -12.17 10.86
C ILE A 114 6.44 -12.15 9.73
N ARG A 115 7.65 -12.63 10.00
CA ARG A 115 8.74 -12.76 9.01
C ARG A 115 8.34 -13.64 7.83
N ARG A 116 7.62 -14.73 8.08
CA ARG A 116 7.14 -15.64 7.02
C ARG A 116 6.09 -15.01 6.10
N ALA A 117 5.42 -13.96 6.55
CA ALA A 117 4.38 -13.27 5.79
C ALA A 117 4.87 -12.02 5.05
N LEU A 118 6.13 -11.62 5.23
CA LEU A 118 6.71 -10.42 4.61
C LEU A 118 6.57 -10.42 3.09
N PRO A 119 6.30 -9.26 2.46
CA PRO A 119 6.21 -9.18 1.01
C PRO A 119 7.54 -9.55 0.35
N SER A 120 7.45 -10.30 -0.75
CA SER A 120 8.58 -10.48 -1.64
C SER A 120 8.93 -9.16 -2.36
N PRO A 121 10.18 -9.00 -2.84
CA PRO A 121 10.54 -7.86 -3.67
C PRO A 121 9.59 -7.65 -4.86
N GLY A 122 9.29 -6.39 -5.14
CA GLY A 122 8.35 -5.93 -6.16
C GLY A 122 6.87 -5.95 -5.73
N LYS A 123 6.56 -6.33 -4.49
CA LYS A 123 5.17 -6.42 -4.02
C LYS A 123 4.80 -5.33 -3.01
N ILE A 124 3.51 -5.04 -2.97
CA ILE A 124 2.86 -4.35 -1.85
C ILE A 124 2.29 -5.42 -0.90
N GLY A 125 2.98 -5.64 0.22
CA GLY A 125 2.50 -6.46 1.33
C GLY A 125 1.50 -5.70 2.17
N VAL A 126 0.42 -6.36 2.58
CA VAL A 126 -0.55 -5.78 3.51
C VAL A 126 -0.81 -6.71 4.67
N PHE A 127 -0.61 -6.18 5.87
CA PHE A 127 -0.89 -6.85 7.12
C PHE A 127 -2.21 -6.33 7.69
N ASP A 128 -3.26 -7.16 7.68
CA ASP A 128 -4.49 -6.91 8.43
C ASP A 128 -4.34 -7.49 9.84
N ARG A 129 -4.16 -6.61 10.83
CA ARG A 129 -3.42 -6.89 12.08
C ARG A 129 -1.95 -7.23 11.78
N SER A 130 -1.09 -7.38 12.79
CA SER A 130 0.36 -7.54 12.61
C SER A 130 1.07 -7.93 13.91
N HIS A 131 2.41 -7.81 13.95
CA HIS A 131 3.23 -7.94 15.16
C HIS A 131 2.82 -7.00 16.30
N TYR A 132 2.04 -5.95 16.03
CA TYR A 132 1.51 -5.08 17.08
C TYR A 132 0.45 -5.77 17.97
N GLU A 133 -0.17 -6.87 17.54
CA GLU A 133 -1.08 -7.64 18.42
C GLU A 133 -0.36 -8.11 19.70
N ASP A 134 0.94 -8.38 19.59
CA ASP A 134 1.80 -8.85 20.68
C ASP A 134 2.15 -7.78 21.73
N VAL A 135 1.72 -6.54 21.51
CA VAL A 135 1.77 -5.42 22.48
C VAL A 135 0.41 -4.71 22.63
N LEU A 136 -0.64 -5.24 22.00
CA LEU A 136 -2.02 -4.78 22.10
C LEU A 136 -2.85 -5.77 22.92
N VAL A 137 -3.37 -6.83 22.29
CA VAL A 137 -4.22 -7.82 22.98
C VAL A 137 -3.44 -8.56 24.05
N VAL A 138 -2.15 -8.84 23.83
CA VAL A 138 -1.29 -9.48 24.83
C VAL A 138 -1.18 -8.63 26.10
N ARG A 139 -1.09 -7.31 25.96
CA ARG A 139 -1.06 -6.36 27.08
C ARG A 139 -2.42 -6.29 27.78
N VAL A 140 -3.49 -6.04 27.03
CA VAL A 140 -4.84 -5.79 27.60
C VAL A 140 -5.45 -7.05 28.25
N GLU A 141 -5.13 -8.24 27.72
CA GLU A 141 -5.58 -9.52 28.26
C GLU A 141 -4.58 -10.13 29.27
N GLY A 142 -3.41 -9.51 29.48
CA GLY A 142 -2.39 -10.00 30.42
C GLY A 142 -1.87 -11.40 30.05
N LEU A 143 -1.66 -11.67 28.76
CA LEU A 143 -1.32 -13.02 28.27
C LEU A 143 0.12 -13.43 28.62
N VAL A 144 0.99 -12.46 28.87
CA VAL A 144 2.36 -12.62 29.37
C VAL A 144 2.66 -11.51 30.38
N PRO A 145 3.66 -11.67 31.27
CA PRO A 145 4.07 -10.62 32.20
C PRO A 145 4.43 -9.30 31.49
N GLU A 146 4.26 -8.18 32.19
CA GLU A 146 4.52 -6.84 31.65
C GLU A 146 5.94 -6.66 31.14
N GLU A 147 6.90 -7.22 31.87
CA GLU A 147 8.32 -7.17 31.51
C GLU A 147 8.58 -7.85 30.16
N VAL A 148 7.77 -8.85 29.79
CA VAL A 148 7.90 -9.58 28.51
C VAL A 148 7.35 -8.76 27.36
N TRP A 149 6.11 -8.25 27.45
CA TRP A 149 5.54 -7.50 26.32
C TRP A 149 6.09 -6.07 26.21
N CYS A 150 6.53 -5.46 27.31
CA CYS A 150 7.11 -4.11 27.28
C CYS A 150 8.42 -4.09 26.48
N ALA A 151 9.26 -5.12 26.62
CA ALA A 151 10.50 -5.26 25.84
C ALA A 151 10.25 -5.34 24.31
N ARG A 152 9.09 -5.86 23.90
CA ARG A 152 8.74 -6.04 22.48
C ARG A 152 8.66 -4.72 21.71
N TYR A 153 8.43 -3.57 22.34
CA TYR A 153 8.45 -2.29 21.61
C TYR A 153 9.85 -2.02 20.99
N ALA A 154 10.92 -2.30 21.73
CA ALA A 154 12.28 -2.16 21.22
C ALA A 154 12.58 -3.20 20.13
N GLU A 155 12.12 -4.44 20.31
CA GLU A 155 12.28 -5.51 19.31
C GLU A 155 11.53 -5.19 18.00
N ILE A 156 10.32 -4.61 18.09
CA ILE A 156 9.53 -4.17 16.94
C ILE A 156 10.27 -3.07 16.18
N ASN A 157 10.82 -2.08 16.87
CA ASN A 157 11.58 -1.01 16.22
C ASN A 157 12.83 -1.57 15.51
N ALA A 158 13.59 -2.46 16.17
CA ALA A 158 14.75 -3.10 15.56
C ALA A 158 14.37 -3.97 14.35
N PHE A 159 13.25 -4.70 14.44
CA PHE A 159 12.71 -5.47 13.33
C PHE A 159 12.33 -4.59 12.14
N GLU A 160 11.61 -3.49 12.37
CA GLU A 160 11.21 -2.57 11.29
C GLU A 160 12.41 -1.86 10.66
N GLU A 161 13.42 -1.50 11.44
CA GLU A 161 14.69 -0.96 10.95
C GLU A 161 15.42 -1.97 10.04
N GLU A 162 15.47 -3.25 10.42
CA GLU A 162 16.02 -4.34 9.59
C GLU A 162 15.28 -4.45 8.24
N LEU A 163 13.94 -4.37 8.24
CA LEU A 163 13.14 -4.41 7.02
C LEU A 163 13.45 -3.24 6.09
N VAL A 164 13.56 -2.04 6.64
CA VAL A 164 13.89 -0.83 5.87
C VAL A 164 15.29 -0.94 5.30
N ALA A 165 16.28 -1.37 6.08
CA ALA A 165 17.64 -1.61 5.63
C ALA A 165 17.71 -2.66 4.49
N ALA A 166 16.82 -3.66 4.52
CA ALA A 166 16.70 -4.67 3.47
C ALA A 166 16.00 -4.17 2.18
N GLY A 167 15.41 -2.97 2.20
CA GLY A 167 14.74 -2.34 1.05
C GLY A 167 13.21 -2.34 1.12
N THR A 168 12.60 -2.70 2.26
CA THR A 168 11.14 -2.63 2.43
C THR A 168 10.73 -1.29 3.00
N THR A 169 9.93 -0.52 2.26
CA THR A 169 9.30 0.70 2.81
C THR A 169 8.13 0.32 3.68
N VAL A 170 8.18 0.68 4.97
CA VAL A 170 7.14 0.36 5.95
C VAL A 170 6.25 1.58 6.18
N VAL A 171 4.95 1.42 6.01
CA VAL A 171 3.93 2.45 6.30
C VAL A 171 2.82 1.86 7.15
N LYS A 172 2.52 2.47 8.30
CA LYS A 172 1.63 1.90 9.32
C LYS A 172 0.44 2.81 9.54
N PHE A 173 -0.76 2.23 9.57
CA PHE A 173 -2.02 2.96 9.71
C PHE A 173 -2.79 2.49 10.93
N ALA A 174 -3.00 3.38 11.90
CA ALA A 174 -3.86 3.16 13.05
C ALA A 174 -5.25 3.73 12.72
N LEU A 175 -6.20 2.86 12.37
CA LEU A 175 -7.57 3.24 12.08
C LEU A 175 -8.35 3.43 13.38
N MET A 176 -8.55 4.68 13.77
CA MET A 176 -9.21 5.05 15.03
C MET A 176 -10.70 5.30 14.80
N VAL A 177 -11.54 4.44 15.36
CA VAL A 177 -13.00 4.56 15.35
C VAL A 177 -13.47 4.97 16.73
N GLY A 178 -14.47 5.84 16.81
CA GLY A 178 -15.06 6.28 18.07
C GLY A 178 -15.83 5.17 18.76
N TYR A 179 -15.98 5.28 20.08
CA TYR A 179 -16.72 4.29 20.87
C TYR A 179 -18.15 4.14 20.35
N GLU A 180 -18.90 5.21 20.15
CA GLU A 180 -20.29 5.11 19.66
C GLU A 180 -20.39 4.53 18.25
N GLU A 181 -19.54 4.99 17.32
CA GLU A 181 -19.52 4.47 15.94
C GLU A 181 -19.17 2.98 15.88
N GLN A 182 -18.27 2.49 16.73
CA GLN A 182 -18.00 1.05 16.84
C GLN A 182 -19.26 0.28 17.25
N GLY A 183 -20.01 0.79 18.22
CA GLY A 183 -21.27 0.20 18.69
C GLY A 183 -22.31 0.13 17.57
N LEU A 184 -22.50 1.23 16.84
CA LEU A 184 -23.39 1.28 15.67
C LEU A 184 -23.00 0.26 14.60
N ARG A 185 -21.70 0.09 14.34
CA ARG A 185 -21.20 -0.90 13.37
C ARG A 185 -21.43 -2.34 13.82
N LEU A 186 -21.32 -2.63 15.12
CA LEU A 186 -21.60 -3.96 15.66
C LEU A 186 -23.10 -4.28 15.58
N MET A 187 -23.97 -3.34 15.97
CA MET A 187 -25.43 -3.49 15.82
C MET A 187 -25.80 -3.75 14.35
N ALA A 188 -25.27 -2.94 13.43
CA ALA A 188 -25.51 -3.13 12.00
C ALA A 188 -25.02 -4.49 11.45
N ARG A 189 -24.02 -5.15 12.06
CA ARG A 189 -23.60 -6.51 11.69
C ARG A 189 -24.60 -7.56 12.15
N LEU A 190 -25.20 -7.38 13.33
CA LEU A 190 -26.24 -8.27 13.87
C LEU A 190 -27.53 -8.19 13.04
N ASP A 191 -27.92 -6.97 12.68
CA ASP A 191 -29.13 -6.69 11.90
C ASP A 191 -29.05 -7.22 10.46
N ARG A 192 -27.83 -7.41 9.94
CA ARG A 192 -27.58 -7.86 8.56
C ARG A 192 -27.25 -9.36 8.49
N PRO A 193 -28.15 -10.22 7.97
CA PRO A 193 -27.90 -11.65 7.85
C PRO A 193 -26.60 -11.98 7.10
N ASP A 194 -26.26 -11.22 6.06
CA ASP A 194 -25.05 -11.37 5.24
C ASP A 194 -23.74 -10.91 5.91
N LYS A 195 -23.84 -10.38 7.14
CA LYS A 195 -22.70 -9.85 7.92
C LYS A 195 -22.58 -10.45 9.32
N ARG A 196 -23.53 -11.26 9.77
CA ARG A 196 -23.47 -11.95 11.08
C ARG A 196 -22.22 -12.80 11.25
N TRP A 197 -21.72 -13.42 10.18
CA TRP A 197 -20.46 -14.18 10.20
C TRP A 197 -19.24 -13.33 10.57
N LYS A 198 -19.32 -12.00 10.48
CA LYS A 198 -18.25 -11.07 10.90
C LYS A 198 -18.38 -10.59 12.34
N TYR A 199 -19.45 -10.96 13.05
CA TYR A 199 -19.67 -10.60 14.44
C TYR A 199 -19.10 -11.69 15.34
N SER A 200 -18.39 -11.31 16.40
CA SER A 200 -17.98 -12.20 17.46
C SER A 200 -18.54 -11.71 18.80
N PRO A 201 -19.06 -12.59 19.67
CA PRO A 201 -19.40 -12.20 21.04
C PRO A 201 -18.23 -11.55 21.81
N SER A 202 -16.98 -11.89 21.46
CA SER A 202 -15.78 -11.25 22.02
C SER A 202 -15.65 -9.77 21.68
N ASP A 203 -16.34 -9.27 20.65
CA ASP A 203 -16.36 -7.85 20.28
C ASP A 203 -16.92 -7.00 21.44
N VAL A 204 -17.92 -7.52 22.17
CA VAL A 204 -18.52 -6.84 23.32
C VAL A 204 -17.58 -6.85 24.52
N LEU A 205 -16.82 -7.94 24.73
CA LEU A 205 -15.83 -8.02 25.80
C LEU A 205 -14.68 -7.02 25.56
N THR A 206 -14.19 -6.97 24.32
CA THR A 206 -13.20 -5.99 23.86
C THR A 206 -13.71 -4.56 24.07
N ARG A 207 -14.98 -4.31 23.73
CA ARG A 207 -15.64 -3.01 23.93
C ARG A 207 -15.71 -2.59 25.40
N ARG A 208 -15.86 -3.53 26.36
CA ARG A 208 -15.85 -3.21 27.80
C ARG A 208 -14.48 -2.75 28.30
N LYS A 209 -13.40 -3.19 27.64
CA LYS A 209 -12.01 -2.81 27.93
C LYS A 209 -11.53 -1.63 27.06
N TRP A 210 -12.46 -0.80 26.59
CA TRP A 210 -12.13 0.29 25.67
C TRP A 210 -11.00 1.20 26.16
N PRO A 211 -10.98 1.68 27.44
CA PRO A 211 -9.90 2.52 27.93
C PRO A 211 -8.53 1.84 27.84
N ASP A 212 -8.46 0.54 28.16
CA ASP A 212 -7.21 -0.24 28.13
C ASP A 212 -6.67 -0.38 26.71
N PHE A 213 -7.56 -0.64 25.73
CA PHE A 213 -7.17 -0.68 24.33
C PHE A 213 -6.73 0.69 23.80
N GLN A 214 -7.41 1.78 24.18
CA GLN A 214 -6.98 3.13 23.78
C GLN A 214 -5.59 3.47 24.33
N ALA A 215 -5.32 3.15 25.60
CA ALA A 215 -4.00 3.31 26.20
C ALA A 215 -2.93 2.46 25.49
N ALA A 216 -3.25 1.20 25.18
CA ALA A 216 -2.34 0.32 24.43
C ALA A 216 -2.03 0.86 23.02
N TYR A 217 -3.03 1.36 22.29
CA TYR A 217 -2.82 2.00 20.99
C TYR A 217 -1.98 3.28 21.09
N ALA A 218 -2.19 4.09 22.13
CA ALA A 218 -1.40 5.31 22.36
C ALA A 218 0.08 4.97 22.53
N ASP A 219 0.39 3.93 23.31
CA ASP A 219 1.76 3.47 23.50
C ASP A 219 2.34 2.81 22.25
N VAL A 220 1.58 1.99 21.51
CA VAL A 220 2.02 1.45 20.21
C VAL A 220 2.48 2.58 19.31
N VAL A 221 1.62 3.56 19.10
CA VAL A 221 1.90 4.67 18.19
C VAL A 221 3.07 5.50 18.69
N ARG A 222 3.09 5.87 19.98
CA ARG A 222 4.13 6.71 20.58
C ARG A 222 5.51 6.04 20.61
N LEU A 223 5.58 4.76 20.96
CA LEU A 223 6.84 4.04 21.18
C LEU A 223 7.44 3.45 19.90
N THR A 224 6.64 3.36 18.82
CA THR A 224 7.09 2.75 17.57
C THR A 224 6.90 3.63 16.34
N HIS A 225 6.49 4.89 16.49
CA HIS A 225 6.58 5.85 15.40
C HIS A 225 8.03 6.27 15.21
N THR A 226 8.59 5.97 14.03
CA THR A 226 9.95 6.39 13.64
C THR A 226 9.93 7.06 12.26
N PRO A 227 10.94 7.86 11.90
CA PRO A 227 11.01 8.45 10.56
C PRO A 227 11.06 7.43 9.42
N HIS A 228 11.64 6.24 9.66
CA HIS A 228 11.79 5.20 8.64
C HIS A 228 10.62 4.20 8.61
N ALA A 229 9.84 4.11 9.69
CA ALA A 229 8.61 3.33 9.76
C ALA A 229 7.52 4.18 10.44
N PRO A 230 6.94 5.15 9.73
CA PRO A 230 5.98 6.08 10.31
C PRO A 230 4.63 5.41 10.58
N TRP A 231 4.04 5.80 11.72
CA TRP A 231 2.61 5.66 11.99
C TRP A 231 1.82 6.87 11.49
N TYR A 232 0.70 6.56 10.83
CA TYR A 232 -0.36 7.49 10.51
C TYR A 232 -1.63 7.13 11.29
N VAL A 233 -2.12 8.06 12.11
CA VAL A 233 -3.37 7.90 12.88
C VAL A 233 -4.52 8.42 12.02
N VAL A 234 -5.42 7.53 11.62
CA VAL A 234 -6.48 7.84 10.63
C VAL A 234 -7.84 7.85 11.32
N PRO A 235 -8.56 9.00 11.34
CA PRO A 235 -9.97 9.07 11.71
C PRO A 235 -10.81 8.13 10.84
N ALA A 236 -11.47 7.15 11.46
CA ALA A 236 -12.07 6.02 10.77
C ALA A 236 -13.59 5.93 10.90
N ASP A 237 -14.25 6.91 11.53
CA ASP A 237 -15.73 6.93 11.59
C ASP A 237 -16.32 7.14 10.19
N LYS A 238 -15.73 8.06 9.44
CA LYS A 238 -16.03 8.26 8.02
C LYS A 238 -15.21 7.31 7.16
N LYS A 239 -15.76 6.13 6.86
CA LYS A 239 -15.10 5.10 6.02
C LYS A 239 -14.56 5.63 4.69
N TRP A 240 -15.25 6.57 4.06
CA TRP A 240 -14.80 7.15 2.78
C TRP A 240 -13.52 7.98 2.96
N TYR A 241 -13.43 8.75 4.05
CA TYR A 241 -12.27 9.58 4.34
C TYR A 241 -11.06 8.73 4.68
N ALA A 242 -11.21 7.72 5.56
CA ALA A 242 -10.11 6.81 5.89
C ALA A 242 -9.52 6.12 4.66
N ARG A 243 -10.37 5.70 3.71
CA ARG A 243 -9.92 5.11 2.45
C ARG A 243 -9.22 6.13 1.56
N ALA A 244 -9.74 7.35 1.45
CA ALA A 244 -9.12 8.42 0.66
C ALA A 244 -7.75 8.81 1.22
N ALA A 245 -7.62 8.97 2.54
CA ALA A 245 -6.37 9.26 3.23
C ALA A 245 -5.32 8.17 3.00
N ILE A 246 -5.69 6.90 3.23
CA ILE A 246 -4.77 5.77 3.04
C ILE A 246 -4.37 5.62 1.57
N THR A 247 -5.31 5.83 0.64
CA THR A 247 -5.00 5.81 -0.80
C THR A 247 -3.99 6.90 -1.14
N GLU A 248 -4.22 8.15 -0.72
CA GLU A 248 -3.30 9.27 -0.99
C GLU A 248 -1.90 9.01 -0.40
N ILE A 249 -1.82 8.60 0.88
CA ILE A 249 -0.56 8.32 1.56
C ILE A 249 0.20 7.19 0.86
N LEU A 250 -0.49 6.09 0.54
CA LEU A 250 0.14 4.95 -0.13
C LEU A 250 0.61 5.34 -1.54
N THR A 251 -0.21 6.02 -2.33
CA THR A 251 0.18 6.48 -3.67
C THR A 251 1.39 7.41 -3.62
N ARG A 252 1.43 8.37 -2.68
CA ARG A 252 2.61 9.24 -2.48
C ARG A 252 3.85 8.43 -2.11
N THR A 253 3.71 7.48 -1.20
CA THR A 253 4.81 6.61 -0.75
C THR A 253 5.40 5.82 -1.93
N VAL A 254 4.58 5.20 -2.77
CA VAL A 254 5.07 4.46 -3.95
C VAL A 254 5.59 5.42 -5.03
N ALA A 255 5.01 6.60 -5.18
CA ALA A 255 5.49 7.62 -6.11
C ALA A 255 6.91 8.10 -5.75
N GLU A 256 7.20 8.31 -4.46
CA GLU A 256 8.53 8.70 -3.97
C GLU A 256 9.57 7.59 -4.08
N LEU A 257 9.14 6.33 -4.06
CA LEU A 257 10.03 5.22 -4.43
C LEU A 257 10.46 5.28 -5.89
N ASP A 258 9.70 5.96 -6.74
CA ASP A 258 9.96 6.15 -8.17
C ASP A 258 10.36 4.82 -8.88
N PRO A 259 9.53 3.76 -8.79
CA PRO A 259 9.83 2.51 -9.46
C PRO A 259 9.85 2.71 -10.98
N GLN A 260 10.87 2.15 -11.63
CA GLN A 260 11.09 2.30 -13.07
C GLN A 260 10.87 0.98 -13.81
N TRP A 261 10.53 1.06 -15.09
CA TRP A 261 10.57 -0.10 -15.97
C TRP A 261 12.02 -0.61 -16.10
N PRO A 262 12.27 -1.92 -15.91
CA PRO A 262 13.61 -2.46 -16.06
C PRO A 262 14.03 -2.48 -17.54
N GLU A 263 15.32 -2.27 -17.81
CA GLU A 263 15.88 -2.49 -19.14
C GLU A 263 15.92 -4.00 -19.45
N PRO A 264 15.61 -4.41 -20.70
CA PRO A 264 15.64 -5.81 -21.08
C PRO A 264 17.07 -6.36 -21.01
N SER A 265 17.21 -7.60 -20.55
CA SER A 265 18.49 -8.33 -20.53
C SER A 265 18.97 -8.80 -21.91
N TYR A 266 18.25 -8.43 -22.97
CA TYR A 266 18.51 -8.83 -24.35
C TYR A 266 18.52 -7.61 -25.28
N GLN A 267 19.20 -7.74 -26.41
CA GLN A 267 19.15 -6.73 -27.45
C GLN A 267 17.82 -6.80 -28.20
N VAL A 268 16.96 -5.79 -28.00
CA VAL A 268 15.65 -5.67 -28.64
C VAL A 268 15.72 -5.83 -30.16
N SER A 269 16.77 -5.28 -30.78
CA SER A 269 16.96 -5.37 -32.22
C SER A 269 17.21 -6.81 -32.69
N GLN A 270 18.04 -7.58 -31.99
CA GLN A 270 18.31 -8.97 -32.32
C GLN A 270 17.04 -9.83 -32.17
N GLN A 271 16.31 -9.66 -31.07
CA GLN A 271 15.06 -10.40 -30.83
C GLN A 271 13.99 -10.06 -31.86
N ARG A 272 13.90 -8.80 -32.29
CA ARG A 272 12.98 -8.41 -33.37
C ARG A 272 13.34 -9.08 -34.69
N ALA A 273 14.62 -9.20 -35.02
CA ALA A 273 15.06 -9.90 -36.23
C ALA A 273 14.73 -11.40 -36.17
N ALA A 274 14.97 -12.03 -35.01
CA ALA A 274 14.61 -13.44 -34.78
C ALA A 274 13.09 -13.67 -34.89
N LEU A 275 12.27 -12.79 -34.30
CA LEU A 275 10.81 -12.89 -34.41
C LEU A 275 10.33 -12.66 -35.85
N ALA A 276 10.88 -11.66 -36.55
CA ALA A 276 10.55 -11.43 -37.95
C ALA A 276 10.86 -12.67 -38.82
N ALA A 277 11.90 -13.44 -38.47
CA ALA A 277 12.24 -14.69 -39.14
C ALA A 277 11.13 -15.75 -39.06
N THR A 278 10.31 -15.76 -38.00
CA THR A 278 9.21 -16.72 -37.79
C THR A 278 7.85 -16.19 -38.25
N MET A 279 7.76 -14.93 -38.69
CA MET A 279 6.50 -14.30 -39.11
C MET A 279 6.27 -14.41 -40.62
N SER A 280 4.98 -14.43 -41.02
CA SER A 280 4.59 -14.21 -42.41
C SER A 280 4.89 -12.76 -42.84
N ARG A 281 5.07 -12.53 -44.14
CA ARG A 281 5.31 -11.18 -44.68
C ARG A 281 4.16 -10.23 -44.34
N THR A 282 2.92 -10.69 -44.45
CA THR A 282 1.71 -9.93 -44.10
C THR A 282 1.72 -9.50 -42.64
N ALA A 283 1.96 -10.43 -41.71
CA ALA A 283 2.00 -10.10 -40.28
C ALA A 283 3.13 -9.11 -39.92
N LEU A 284 4.28 -9.21 -40.60
CA LEU A 284 5.38 -8.26 -40.41
C LEU A 284 5.02 -6.85 -40.92
N LEU A 285 4.31 -6.75 -42.06
CA LEU A 285 3.77 -5.48 -42.57
C LEU A 285 2.76 -4.86 -41.62
N ASP A 286 1.81 -5.65 -41.09
CA ASP A 286 0.82 -5.17 -40.13
C ASP A 286 1.47 -4.60 -38.86
N SER A 287 2.61 -5.17 -38.45
CA SER A 287 3.35 -4.68 -37.29
C SER A 287 3.94 -3.27 -37.45
N LEU A 288 4.07 -2.74 -38.68
CA LEU A 288 4.51 -1.37 -38.93
C LEU A 288 3.39 -0.34 -38.69
N ALA A 289 2.13 -0.74 -38.88
CA ALA A 289 0.98 0.17 -38.83
C ALA A 289 0.57 0.57 -37.40
N ASN A 290 1.08 -0.11 -36.37
CA ASN A 290 0.64 0.04 -34.99
C ASN A 290 1.76 0.50 -34.04
N PRO A 291 2.20 1.77 -34.07
CA PRO A 291 2.58 2.40 -32.82
C PRO A 291 1.28 2.71 -32.06
N ASP A 292 1.17 2.27 -30.81
CA ASP A 292 0.13 2.76 -29.91
C ASP A 292 0.59 4.11 -29.34
N PRO A 293 0.05 5.25 -29.82
CA PRO A 293 0.47 6.56 -29.34
C PRO A 293 -0.03 6.84 -27.92
N SER A 294 -1.02 6.08 -27.42
CA SER A 294 -1.61 6.32 -26.11
C SER A 294 -0.66 5.95 -24.96
N ALA A 295 0.16 4.90 -25.14
CA ALA A 295 1.13 4.46 -24.13
C ALA A 295 2.13 5.56 -23.71
N LEU A 296 2.54 6.43 -24.65
CA LEU A 296 3.39 7.58 -24.31
C LEU A 296 2.62 8.61 -23.47
N GLU A 297 1.41 8.98 -23.88
CA GLU A 297 0.61 9.97 -23.15
C GLU A 297 0.22 9.45 -21.75
N GLU A 298 -0.08 8.16 -21.61
CA GLU A 298 -0.29 7.51 -20.32
C GLU A 298 0.96 7.58 -19.43
N SER A 299 2.12 7.23 -19.97
CA SER A 299 3.39 7.33 -19.22
C SER A 299 3.73 8.77 -18.83
N LEU A 300 3.40 9.77 -19.67
CA LEU A 300 3.64 11.18 -19.38
C LEU A 300 2.67 11.70 -18.32
N GLU A 301 1.41 11.29 -18.36
CA GLU A 301 0.41 11.65 -17.37
C GLU A 301 0.79 11.12 -15.99
N VAL A 302 1.26 9.88 -15.90
CA VAL A 302 1.80 9.29 -14.66
C VAL A 302 2.92 10.16 -14.10
N GLN A 303 3.89 10.55 -14.94
CA GLN A 303 5.02 11.38 -14.50
C GLN A 303 4.58 12.77 -14.05
N ARG A 304 3.58 13.38 -14.70
CA ARG A 304 2.99 14.65 -14.24
C ARG A 304 2.33 14.48 -12.87
N GLN A 305 1.59 13.40 -12.67
CA GLN A 305 0.92 13.16 -11.38
C GLN A 305 1.94 12.88 -10.26
N VAL A 306 2.99 12.10 -10.52
CA VAL A 306 4.12 11.91 -9.59
C VAL A 306 4.75 13.26 -9.26
N ALA A 307 4.95 14.13 -10.26
CA ALA A 307 5.54 15.45 -10.04
C ALA A 307 4.70 16.34 -9.12
N VAL A 308 3.38 16.35 -9.33
CA VAL A 308 2.43 17.06 -8.48
C VAL A 308 2.43 16.52 -7.05
N LEU A 309 2.57 15.20 -6.88
CA LEU A 309 2.57 14.57 -5.55
C LEU A 309 3.86 14.78 -4.78
N THR A 310 5.00 14.62 -5.44
CA THR A 310 6.33 14.61 -4.82
C THR A 310 7.00 15.98 -4.80
N GLY A 311 6.49 16.94 -5.58
CA GLY A 311 7.15 18.23 -5.81
C GLY A 311 8.37 18.16 -6.74
N ASN A 312 8.76 16.97 -7.20
CA ASN A 312 9.85 16.78 -8.14
C ASN A 312 9.34 16.96 -9.58
N ASN A 313 9.84 17.94 -10.32
CA ASN A 313 9.48 18.11 -11.73
C ASN A 313 10.39 17.26 -12.64
N PRO A 314 9.93 16.11 -13.18
CA PRO A 314 10.71 15.36 -14.13
C PRO A 314 10.82 16.12 -15.45
N ASP A 315 11.92 15.95 -16.17
CA ASP A 315 12.06 16.48 -17.51
C ASP A 315 11.21 15.66 -18.51
N VAL A 316 9.94 16.05 -18.60
CA VAL A 316 8.94 15.49 -19.53
C VAL A 316 9.39 15.61 -20.99
N SER A 317 10.17 16.65 -21.32
CA SER A 317 10.68 16.86 -22.67
C SER A 317 11.71 15.78 -23.04
N GLN A 318 12.62 15.49 -22.11
CA GLN A 318 13.60 14.42 -22.28
C GLN A 318 12.93 13.04 -22.39
N LEU A 319 11.86 12.78 -21.63
CA LEU A 319 11.09 11.53 -21.75
C LEU A 319 10.45 11.39 -23.13
N ARG A 320 9.78 12.44 -23.61
CA ARG A 320 9.17 12.50 -24.95
C ARG A 320 10.20 12.24 -26.04
N GLU A 321 11.37 12.86 -25.93
CA GLU A 321 12.42 12.70 -26.93
C GLU A 321 12.98 11.27 -26.95
N ARG A 322 13.24 10.68 -25.77
CA ARG A 322 13.68 9.28 -25.66
C ARG A 322 12.67 8.32 -26.30
N TRP A 323 11.39 8.47 -26.00
CA TRP A 323 10.32 7.66 -26.58
C TRP A 323 10.21 7.82 -28.10
N ARG A 324 10.22 9.06 -28.59
CA ARG A 324 10.16 9.34 -30.02
C ARG A 324 11.33 8.71 -30.77
N ARG A 325 12.54 8.81 -30.22
CA ARG A 325 13.74 8.15 -30.78
C ARG A 325 13.59 6.63 -30.80
N SER A 326 13.07 6.03 -29.72
CA SER A 326 12.84 4.58 -29.63
C SER A 326 11.85 4.08 -30.69
N LEU A 327 10.73 4.79 -30.88
CA LEU A 327 9.73 4.47 -31.92
C LEU A 327 10.29 4.61 -33.34
N GLN A 328 11.06 5.68 -33.61
CA GLN A 328 11.70 5.88 -34.91
C GLN A 328 12.72 4.77 -35.22
N GLN A 329 13.56 4.40 -34.24
CA GLN A 329 14.47 3.26 -34.35
C GLN A 329 13.69 1.96 -34.57
N ALA A 330 12.52 1.82 -33.94
CA ALA A 330 11.70 0.65 -34.08
C ALA A 330 11.13 0.47 -35.50
N ALA A 331 10.58 1.55 -36.07
CA ALA A 331 10.06 1.58 -37.43
C ALA A 331 11.15 1.31 -38.47
N ALA A 332 12.28 2.04 -38.39
CA ALA A 332 13.39 1.89 -39.33
C ALA A 332 13.96 0.46 -39.34
N GLN A 333 13.98 -0.21 -38.19
CA GLN A 333 14.44 -1.59 -38.14
C GLN A 333 13.46 -2.57 -38.79
N LYS A 334 12.15 -2.39 -38.57
CA LYS A 334 11.11 -3.24 -39.18
C LYS A 334 11.11 -3.09 -40.71
N GLU A 335 11.26 -1.87 -41.23
CA GLU A 335 11.39 -1.61 -42.68
C GLU A 335 12.59 -2.34 -43.29
N ARG A 336 13.76 -2.30 -42.62
CA ARG A 336 14.95 -3.05 -43.07
C ARG A 336 14.73 -4.55 -43.11
N LEU A 337 13.94 -5.11 -42.19
CA LEU A 337 13.65 -6.55 -42.15
C LEU A 337 12.73 -6.99 -43.31
N LEU A 338 11.82 -6.11 -43.76
CA LEU A 338 10.96 -6.37 -44.91
C LEU A 338 11.71 -6.35 -46.25
N GLY A 339 12.75 -5.51 -46.38
CA GLY A 339 13.55 -5.41 -47.60
C GLY A 339 14.61 -6.50 -47.79
N ARG A 340 14.82 -7.37 -46.81
CA ARG A 340 15.86 -8.44 -46.83
C ARG A 340 15.34 -9.82 -47.26
N ARG A 341 14.04 -9.97 -47.57
CA ARG A 341 13.40 -11.26 -47.91
C ARG A 341 13.06 -11.39 -49.38
#